data_AF-A0A9X8BR73-F1
#
_entry.id   AF-A0A9X8BR73-F1
#
_cell.length_a   1.000
_cell.length_b   1.000
_cell.length_c   1.000
_cell.angle_alpha   90.00
_cell.angle_beta   90.00
_cell.angle_gamma   90.00
#
_symmetry.space_group_name_H-M   'P 1'
#
loop_
_entity.id
_entity.type
_entity.pdbx_description
1 polymer ?
#
loop_
_entity_poly.entity_id
_entity_poly.type
_entity_poly.pdbx_seq_one_letter_code
_entity_poly.pdbx_strand_id
1 'polypeptide(L)'
;MRFYIAAYRNAFRRSHTLSGKQLATFLLYSVVVFALLMGLYLLAWQVVIYTPVINYLTAPGVMQFSIYAVHFFQLIVLLPVAIHLLKMVVAYLCRK
;
A
#
# COMPACT_ATOMS: atom_id res chain seq x y z
N MET A 1 -10.46 11.05 0.46
CA MET A 1 -10.68 9.64 0.09
C MET A 1 -11.16 9.41 -1.34
N ARG A 2 -12.21 10.10 -1.85
CA ARG A 2 -12.68 9.92 -3.25
C ARG A 2 -11.56 10.08 -4.30
N PHE A 3 -10.71 11.10 -4.15
CA PHE A 3 -9.54 11.31 -5.00
C PHE A 3 -8.58 10.11 -4.97
N TYR A 4 -8.24 9.60 -3.78
CA TYR A 4 -7.32 8.48 -3.63
C TYR A 4 -7.83 7.23 -4.36
N ILE A 5 -9.11 6.87 -4.19
CA ILE A 5 -9.71 5.70 -4.85
C ILE A 5 -9.68 5.85 -6.38
N ALA A 6 -10.03 7.04 -6.88
CA ALA A 6 -9.96 7.33 -8.31
C ALA A 6 -8.52 7.25 -8.84
N ALA A 7 -7.56 7.86 -8.15
CA ALA A 7 -6.14 7.84 -8.50
C ALA A 7 -5.56 6.42 -8.46
N TYR A 8 -5.93 5.61 -7.46
CA TYR A 8 -5.55 4.21 -7.34
C TYR A 8 -6.03 3.41 -8.55
N ARG A 9 -7.33 3.49 -8.87
CA ARG A 9 -7.89 2.81 -10.05
C ARG A 9 -7.26 3.29 -11.36
N ASN A 10 -7.01 4.59 -11.45
CA ASN A 10 -6.42 5.20 -12.64
C ASN A 10 -4.92 4.89 -12.79
N ALA A 11 -4.25 4.39 -11.75
CA ALA A 11 -2.87 3.90 -11.86
C ALA A 11 -2.76 2.80 -12.94
N PHE A 12 -3.77 1.95 -13.07
CA PHE A 12 -3.77 0.87 -14.06
C PHE A 12 -4.27 1.29 -15.45
N ARG A 13 -4.76 2.54 -15.60
CA ARG A 13 -5.22 3.06 -16.90
C ARG A 13 -4.11 3.81 -17.61
N ARG A 14 -3.71 3.36 -18.81
CA ARG A 14 -2.57 3.92 -19.55
C ARG A 14 -2.73 5.41 -19.92
N SER A 15 -3.95 5.87 -20.17
CA SER A 15 -4.25 7.25 -20.59
C SER A 15 -4.24 8.29 -19.47
N HIS A 16 -4.08 7.88 -18.21
CA HIS A 16 -4.16 8.80 -17.07
C HIS A 16 -2.81 8.93 -16.36
N THR A 17 -2.32 10.17 -16.33
CA THR A 17 -1.08 10.57 -15.65
C THR A 17 -1.42 11.65 -14.65
N LEU A 18 -0.95 11.50 -13.41
CA LEU A 18 -1.12 12.53 -12.38
C LEU A 18 -0.11 13.66 -12.60
N SER A 19 -0.50 14.89 -12.25
CA SER A 19 0.47 15.99 -12.11
C SER A 19 1.38 15.77 -10.90
N GLY A 20 2.54 16.43 -10.85
CA GLY A 20 3.48 16.34 -9.73
C GLY A 20 2.83 16.60 -8.36
N LYS A 21 1.99 17.65 -8.28
CA LYS A 21 1.24 17.97 -7.06
C LYS A 21 0.26 16.85 -6.68
N GLN A 22 -0.50 16.34 -7.66
CA GLN A 22 -1.44 15.24 -7.43
C GLN A 22 -0.76 13.93 -7.02
N LEU A 23 0.43 13.66 -7.55
CA LEU A 23 1.24 12.51 -7.16
C LEU A 23 1.74 12.63 -5.72
N ALA A 24 2.21 13.82 -5.31
CA ALA A 24 2.60 14.07 -3.92
C ALA A 24 1.40 13.87 -2.96
N THR A 25 0.23 14.39 -3.31
CA THR A 25 -1.00 14.16 -2.53
C THR A 25 -1.38 12.68 -2.48
N PHE A 26 -1.27 11.96 -3.60
CA PHE A 26 -1.55 10.53 -3.66
C PHE A 26 -0.57 9.71 -2.80
N LEU A 27 0.71 10.09 -2.78
CA LEU A 27 1.74 9.48 -1.94
C LEU A 27 1.44 9.71 -0.44
N LEU A 28 1.04 10.92 -0.05
CA LEU A 28 0.64 11.20 1.33
C LEU A 28 -0.54 10.33 1.77
N TYR A 29 -1.59 10.24 0.94
CA TYR A 29 -2.71 9.35 1.23
C TYR A 29 -2.30 7.86 1.26
N SER A 30 -1.34 7.46 0.45
CA SER A 30 -0.79 6.09 0.45
C SER A 30 -0.14 5.77 1.79
N VAL A 31 0.64 6.70 2.37
CA VAL A 31 1.21 6.54 3.71
C VAL A 31 0.12 6.40 4.77
N VAL A 32 -0.93 7.22 4.71
CA VAL A 32 -2.08 7.12 5.65
C VAL A 32 -2.78 5.76 5.52
N VAL A 33 -3.02 5.28 4.29
CA VAL A 33 -3.64 3.97 4.06
C VAL A 33 -2.75 2.83 4.57
N PHE A 34 -1.44 2.90 4.34
CA PHE A 34 -0.50 1.92 4.90
C PHE A 34 -0.54 1.90 6.43
N ALA A 35 -0.54 3.07 7.07
CA ALA A 35 -0.65 3.17 8.52
C ALA A 35 -1.97 2.58 9.05
N LEU A 36 -3.09 2.79 8.35
CA LEU A 36 -4.38 2.17 8.69
C LEU A 36 -4.35 0.64 8.53
N LEU A 37 -3.75 0.11 7.47
CA LEU A 37 -3.59 -1.33 7.27
C LEU A 37 -2.73 -1.96 8.38
N MET A 38 -1.62 -1.30 8.74
CA MET A 38 -0.79 -1.72 9.86
C MET A 38 -1.54 -1.65 11.19
N GLY A 39 -2.32 -0.60 11.43
CA GLY A 39 -3.16 -0.48 12.62
C GLY A 39 -4.17 -1.62 12.74
N LEU A 40 -4.88 -1.94 11.65
CA LEU A 40 -5.80 -3.09 11.60
C LEU A 40 -5.08 -4.42 11.82
N TYR A 41 -3.90 -4.58 11.25
CA TYR A 41 -3.05 -5.76 11.45
C TYR A 41 -2.64 -5.93 12.91
N LEU A 42 -2.21 -4.85 13.57
CA LEU A 42 -1.87 -4.87 14.99
C LEU A 42 -3.09 -5.17 15.86
N LEU A 43 -4.26 -4.63 15.54
CA LEU A 43 -5.51 -4.96 16.22
C LEU A 43 -5.88 -6.44 16.06
N ALA A 44 -5.70 -7.03 14.87
CA ALA A 44 -5.90 -8.46 14.66
C ALA A 44 -4.94 -9.28 15.52
N TRP A 45 -3.69 -8.85 15.67
CA TRP A 45 -2.73 -9.48 16.59
C TRP A 45 -3.12 -9.41 18.06
N GLN A 46 -3.75 -8.32 18.50
CA GLN A 46 -4.29 -8.25 19.87
C GLN A 46 -5.28 -9.39 20.10
N VAL A 47 -6.20 -9.64 19.16
CA VAL A 47 -7.16 -10.75 19.26
C VAL A 47 -6.44 -12.09 19.30
N VAL A 48 -5.43 -12.31 18.44
CA VAL A 48 -4.66 -13.56 18.44
C VAL A 48 -3.92 -13.80 19.76
N ILE A 49 -3.29 -12.77 20.31
CA ILE A 49 -2.52 -12.85 21.56
C ILE A 49 -3.44 -13.10 22.76
N TYR A 50 -4.62 -12.48 22.80
CA TYR A 50 -5.56 -12.61 23.91
C TYR A 50 -6.56 -13.77 23.78
N THR A 51 -6.39 -14.65 22.79
CA THR A 51 -7.24 -15.83 22.59
C THR A 51 -6.41 -17.12 22.58
N PRO A 52 -7.03 -18.31 22.74
CA PRO A 52 -6.33 -19.60 22.69
C PRO A 52 -5.60 -19.87 21.37
N VAL A 53 -5.86 -19.08 20.32
CA VAL A 53 -5.19 -19.17 19.02
C VAL A 53 -3.67 -19.13 19.18
N ILE A 54 -3.14 -18.32 20.10
CA ILE A 54 -1.69 -18.23 20.35
C ILE A 54 -1.05 -19.57 20.69
N ASN A 55 -1.79 -20.48 21.33
CA ASN A 55 -1.29 -21.80 21.73
C ASN A 55 -1.05 -22.74 20.54
N TYR A 56 -1.62 -22.43 19.38
CA TYR A 56 -1.45 -23.18 18.14
C TYR A 56 -0.43 -22.56 17.19
N LEU A 57 0.17 -21.43 17.57
CA LEU A 57 1.11 -20.68 16.74
C LEU A 57 2.56 -20.93 17.20
N THR A 58 3.47 -21.07 16.24
CA THR A 58 4.90 -21.14 16.50
C THR A 58 5.54 -19.78 16.25
N ALA A 59 6.52 -19.38 17.08
CA ALA A 59 7.20 -18.09 16.91
C ALA A 59 7.80 -17.89 15.49
N PRO A 60 8.45 -18.90 14.86
CA PRO A 60 8.92 -18.77 13.48
C PRO A 60 7.78 -18.58 12.47
N GLY A 61 6.67 -19.31 12.63
CA GLY A 61 5.49 -19.18 11.75
C GLY A 61 4.85 -17.81 11.83
N VAL A 62 4.73 -17.26 13.06
CA VAL A 62 4.23 -15.90 13.30
C VAL A 62 5.12 -14.85 12.66
N MET A 63 6.44 -14.99 12.81
CA MET A 63 7.42 -14.06 12.23
C MET A 63 7.32 -14.07 10.69
N GLN A 64 7.30 -15.25 10.08
CA GLN A 64 7.21 -15.39 8.62
C GLN A 64 5.89 -14.84 8.09
N PHE A 65 4.77 -15.15 8.72
CA PHE A 65 3.46 -14.59 8.36
C PHE A 65 3.48 -13.06 8.44
N SER A 66 4.08 -12.50 9.49
CA SER A 66 4.16 -11.05 9.67
C SER A 66 4.97 -10.35 8.60
N ILE A 67 6.11 -10.94 8.23
CA ILE A 67 6.94 -10.43 7.13
C ILE A 67 6.14 -10.40 5.83
N TYR A 68 5.45 -11.49 5.48
CA TYR A 68 4.65 -11.53 4.27
C TYR A 68 3.46 -10.58 4.29
N ALA A 69 2.76 -10.45 5.43
CA ALA A 69 1.64 -9.53 5.56
C ALA A 69 2.09 -8.08 5.35
N VAL A 70 3.20 -7.67 5.97
CA VAL A 70 3.77 -6.32 5.80
C VAL A 70 4.17 -6.08 4.34
N HIS A 71 4.88 -7.02 3.71
CA HIS A 71 5.26 -6.89 2.30
C HIS A 71 4.05 -6.84 1.37
N PHE A 72 3.00 -7.60 1.66
CA PHE A 72 1.75 -7.56 0.91
C PHE A 72 1.08 -6.18 1.00
N PHE A 73 1.01 -5.59 2.20
CA PHE A 73 0.50 -4.22 2.37
C PHE A 73 1.36 -3.19 1.65
N GLN A 74 2.69 -3.30 1.74
CA GLN A 74 3.61 -2.44 1.01
C GLN A 74 3.34 -2.54 -0.50
N LEU A 75 3.18 -3.74 -1.04
CA LEU A 75 2.93 -3.95 -2.46
C LEU A 75 1.61 -3.34 -2.91
N ILE A 76 0.52 -3.56 -2.16
CA ILE A 76 -0.80 -2.97 -2.47
C ILE A 76 -0.73 -1.44 -2.53
N VAL A 77 -0.01 -0.82 -1.58
CA VAL A 77 0.03 0.64 -1.45
C VAL A 77 1.03 1.26 -2.43
N LEU A 78 2.21 0.67 -2.60
CA LEU A 78 3.31 1.25 -3.38
C LEU A 78 3.21 0.95 -4.88
N LEU A 79 2.61 -0.17 -5.28
CA LEU A 79 2.50 -0.53 -6.70
C LEU A 79 1.80 0.56 -7.54
N PRO A 80 0.64 1.11 -7.14
CA PRO A 80 0.01 2.22 -7.87
C PRO A 80 0.88 3.48 -7.91
N VAL A 81 1.62 3.77 -6.84
CA VAL A 81 2.54 4.92 -6.76
C VAL A 81 3.68 4.76 -7.77
N ALA A 82 4.30 3.58 -7.80
CA ALA A 82 5.36 3.24 -8.75
C ALA A 82 4.89 3.34 -10.20
N ILE A 83 3.67 2.87 -10.49
CA ILE A 83 3.08 2.98 -11.84
C ILE A 83 2.87 4.44 -12.23
N HIS A 84 2.34 5.28 -11.33
CA HIS A 84 2.16 6.71 -11.63
C HIS A 84 3.49 7.44 -11.83
N LEU A 85 4.51 7.11 -11.01
CA LEU A 85 5.87 7.62 -11.19
C LEU A 85 6.44 7.23 -12.55
N LEU A 86 6.36 5.96 -12.93
CA LEU A 86 6.85 5.47 -14.22
C LEU A 86 6.18 6.19 -15.39
N LYS A 87 4.85 6.37 -15.35
CA LYS A 87 4.12 7.12 -16.38
C LYS A 87 4.57 8.57 -16.47
N MET A 88 4.80 9.22 -15.33
CA MET A 88 5.27 10.60 -15.30
C MET A 88 6.67 10.72 -15.91
N VAL A 89 7.57 9.78 -15.59
CA VAL A 89 8.93 9.73 -16.15
C VAL A 89 8.86 9.51 -17.67
N VAL A 90 8.07 8.54 -18.14
CA VAL A 90 7.89 8.28 -19.58
C VAL A 90 7.32 9.52 -20.28
N ALA A 91 6.30 10.16 -19.71
CA ALA A 91 5.72 11.37 -20.28
C ALA A 91 6.70 12.56 -20.32
N TYR A 92 7.61 12.65 -19.35
CA TYR A 92 8.66 13.66 -19.34
C TYR A 92 9.75 13.37 -20.39
N LEU A 93 10.18 12.12 -20.50
CA LEU A 93 11.20 11.69 -21.47
C LEU A 93 10.71 11.78 -22.92
N CYS A 94 9.46 11.40 -23.21
CA CYS A 94 8.89 11.46 -24.57
C CYS A 94 8.43 12.86 -25.00
N ARG A 95 8.40 13.84 -24.08
CA ARG A 95 8.15 15.26 -24.41
C ARG A 95 9.44 16.02 -24.75
N LYS A 96 10.60 15.45 -24.44
CA LYS A 96 11.91 15.89 -24.96
C LYS A 96 12.24 15.12 -26.23
#